data_AF-A0A1H2BSH6-F1
#
_entry.id   AF-A0A1H2BSH6-F1
#
_cell.length_a   1.000
_cell.length_b   1.000
_cell.length_c   1.000
_cell.angle_alpha   90.00
_cell.angle_beta   90.00
_cell.angle_gamma   90.00
#
_symmetry.space_group_name_H-M   'P 1'
#
loop_
_entity.id
_entity.type
_entity.pdbx_description
1 polymer ?
#
loop_
_entity_poly.entity_id
_entity_poly.type
_entity_poly.pdbx_seq_one_letter_code
_entity_poly.pdbx_strand_id
1 'polypeptide(L)'
;MSAERFDFRTPVGAKFSHEKHHSFGHAKDDFEFGHAKHHHGFDFVVTFNPEATFGIVDNVGGASASLDLHGIGNVVIGDTTSHAAVSINGGNGLSTVVLGNGNDHVTLQGAFNTIVLGDGNDVVNAGTGTASAVFHDGEVHITYGNYLSATFASPLDLDGLHSTGSHLDIGFFNGGTGNIGAFNGLGNSNASDGNDNIGVFNGDGNGGRDNGNGNIGAFNGNFNGLGNASRSDGNDNGNGNVGVLNGNYNGNLNTGHDSGNSNGNGNIGVDSGNLNGNGVATPALHGDIDPNAHLVGGFDTIVVGNGSDSITALAGISTIVAGNGNDQILIGGSYNTVVAGNGADHVVGLNVDHSTIALGNGGCTVSLTGAGCNTVTTGSGNDVISLSGIGNWVDAGAATTFNTIFGGAGKDTFVLAPSGSGMDKIYNFSLFDGDQLDLQNALSGTHWDGKVGDLSHFLTTEVVGGNTFLECTTASGGTATVAELMGTHYSLAMLEAHHSLLV
;
A
#
# COMPACT_ATOMS: atom_id res chain seq x y z
N MET A 1 5.96 34.40 -49.84
CA MET A 1 7.24 34.71 -49.15
C MET A 1 6.94 34.60 -47.66
N SER A 2 6.91 33.38 -47.13
CA SER A 2 8.05 32.65 -46.50
C SER A 2 8.47 33.34 -45.19
N ALA A 3 8.02 32.84 -44.04
CA ALA A 3 8.58 31.71 -43.28
C ALA A 3 9.89 32.10 -42.56
N GLU A 4 9.92 31.95 -41.24
CA GLU A 4 11.05 31.31 -40.58
C GLU A 4 10.67 30.74 -39.21
N ARG A 5 10.93 29.43 -39.08
CA ARG A 5 10.93 28.59 -37.87
C ARG A 5 12.08 29.02 -36.97
N PHE A 6 11.89 28.97 -35.65
CA PHE A 6 13.01 28.78 -34.73
C PHE A 6 12.95 27.37 -34.12
N ASP A 7 14.00 26.61 -34.41
CA ASP A 7 14.28 25.23 -34.00
C ASP A 7 15.11 25.26 -32.71
N PHE A 8 14.70 24.57 -31.65
CA PHE A 8 15.52 24.37 -30.46
C PHE A 8 16.20 22.99 -30.56
N ARG A 9 17.49 23.00 -30.89
CA ARG A 9 18.42 21.91 -30.60
C ARG A 9 19.43 22.40 -29.57
N THR A 10 19.50 21.67 -28.46
CA THR A 10 20.39 21.71 -27.28
C THR A 10 21.89 21.65 -27.63
N PRO A 11 22.90 21.59 -26.70
CA PRO A 11 22.89 21.53 -25.22
C PRO A 11 24.03 22.33 -24.51
N VAL A 12 24.14 22.12 -23.19
CA VAL A 12 25.35 22.14 -22.32
C VAL A 12 25.70 23.44 -21.56
N GLY A 13 25.40 23.40 -20.26
CA GLY A 13 26.40 23.59 -19.20
C GLY A 13 26.70 25.01 -18.71
N ALA A 14 26.25 25.33 -17.49
CA ALA A 14 26.95 26.27 -16.62
C ALA A 14 26.71 25.94 -15.14
N LYS A 15 27.82 25.63 -14.44
CA LYS A 15 27.97 25.65 -12.98
C LYS A 15 28.22 27.09 -12.50
N PHE A 16 28.06 27.28 -11.17
CA PHE A 16 28.51 28.38 -10.30
C PHE A 16 27.63 29.65 -10.31
N SER A 17 27.42 30.40 -9.22
CA SER A 17 27.70 30.26 -7.77
C SER A 17 27.19 31.54 -7.08
N HIS A 18 26.78 31.39 -5.81
CA HIS A 18 26.96 32.34 -4.71
C HIS A 18 26.13 33.64 -4.61
N GLU A 19 25.73 33.88 -3.35
CA GLU A 19 25.58 35.16 -2.65
C GLU A 19 24.25 35.94 -2.73
N LYS A 20 23.47 35.94 -1.64
CA LYS A 20 23.53 37.02 -0.63
C LYS A 20 22.58 36.82 0.55
N HIS A 21 23.16 36.92 1.75
CA HIS A 21 22.49 37.21 3.02
C HIS A 21 21.76 38.56 2.95
N HIS A 22 20.53 38.63 3.45
CA HIS A 22 20.01 39.81 4.16
C HIS A 22 19.03 39.39 5.26
N SER A 23 19.42 39.67 6.50
CA SER A 23 18.59 39.63 7.70
C SER A 23 17.97 40.99 7.97
N PHE A 24 16.67 41.01 8.23
CA PHE A 24 15.87 42.04 8.92
C PHE A 24 14.69 41.27 9.53
N GLY A 25 14.22 41.43 10.76
CA GLY A 25 14.34 42.47 11.78
C GLY A 25 13.02 42.40 12.55
N HIS A 26 13.09 42.24 13.87
CA HIS A 26 11.96 42.07 14.79
C HIS A 26 10.77 43.03 14.57
N ALA A 27 9.55 42.48 14.64
CA ALA A 27 8.38 43.15 15.20
C ALA A 27 7.61 42.14 16.07
N LYS A 28 7.42 42.50 17.34
CA LYS A 28 6.60 41.81 18.34
C LYS A 28 5.17 42.38 18.31
N ASP A 29 4.24 41.56 18.78
CA ASP A 29 2.85 41.86 19.17
C ASP A 29 1.91 41.99 17.95
N ASP A 30 0.93 41.11 17.69
CA ASP A 30 -0.09 40.56 18.61
C ASP A 30 -0.41 39.07 18.37
N PHE A 31 -0.54 38.35 19.48
CA PHE A 31 -1.11 37.00 19.59
C PHE A 31 -2.64 37.12 19.57
N GLU A 32 -3.31 36.67 18.50
CA GLU A 32 -4.71 36.25 18.55
C GLU A 32 -4.78 34.78 18.12
N PHE A 33 -5.12 33.90 19.08
CA PHE A 33 -5.63 32.56 18.81
C PHE A 33 -7.02 32.69 18.18
N GLY A 34 -7.05 32.93 16.87
CA GLY A 34 -8.25 32.82 16.06
C GLY A 34 -8.46 31.38 15.64
N HIS A 35 -9.37 30.67 16.30
CA HIS A 35 -10.00 29.47 15.76
C HIS A 35 -10.66 29.80 14.42
N ALA A 36 -9.92 29.66 13.33
CA ALA A 36 -10.47 29.78 12.00
C ALA A 36 -10.73 28.36 11.47
N LYS A 37 -11.99 27.92 11.62
CA LYS A 37 -12.57 26.88 10.75
C LYS A 37 -12.60 27.44 9.33
N HIS A 38 -11.48 27.33 8.62
CA HIS A 38 -11.47 27.61 7.19
C HIS A 38 -11.87 26.34 6.46
N HIS A 39 -13.12 26.35 5.99
CA HIS A 39 -13.56 25.49 4.88
C HIS A 39 -12.72 25.87 3.67
N HIS A 40 -11.64 25.13 3.42
CA HIS A 40 -10.89 25.22 2.19
C HIS A 40 -11.50 24.24 1.20
N GLY A 41 -12.44 24.72 0.39
CA GLY A 41 -12.68 24.08 -0.90
C GLY A 41 -11.36 24.16 -1.66
N PHE A 42 -10.71 23.02 -1.81
CA PHE A 42 -9.45 22.92 -2.54
C PHE A 42 -9.78 23.07 -4.02
N ASP A 43 -9.11 24.00 -4.71
CA ASP A 43 -9.22 24.20 -6.16
C ASP A 43 -7.77 24.31 -6.66
N PHE A 44 -7.23 23.20 -7.20
CA PHE A 44 -5.85 23.12 -7.68
C PHE A 44 -5.85 22.66 -9.12
N VAL A 45 -5.06 23.33 -9.97
CA VAL A 45 -4.74 22.89 -11.32
C VAL A 45 -3.29 22.43 -11.31
N VAL A 46 -3.01 21.15 -11.58
CA VAL A 46 -1.64 20.63 -11.74
C VAL A 46 -1.43 20.00 -13.12
N THR A 47 -0.15 19.99 -13.52
CA THR A 47 0.37 19.86 -14.88
C THR A 47 0.70 18.40 -15.19
N PHE A 48 0.12 17.86 -16.26
CA PHE A 48 0.42 16.51 -16.79
C PHE A 48 1.93 16.32 -17.07
N ASN A 49 2.56 15.34 -16.41
CA ASN A 49 3.86 14.80 -16.81
C ASN A 49 3.73 13.29 -17.12
N PRO A 50 3.71 12.89 -18.41
CA PRO A 50 3.51 11.50 -18.82
C PRO A 50 4.69 10.56 -18.52
N GLU A 51 5.80 11.07 -17.97
CA GLU A 51 6.97 10.26 -17.56
C GLU A 51 7.17 10.22 -16.03
N ALA A 52 6.23 10.75 -15.23
CA ALA A 52 6.38 10.77 -13.77
C ALA A 52 6.23 9.36 -13.16
N THR A 53 7.22 8.96 -12.35
CA THR A 53 7.18 7.73 -11.54
C THR A 53 6.05 7.77 -10.51
N PHE A 54 5.77 8.96 -9.95
CA PHE A 54 4.69 9.21 -9.01
C PHE A 54 3.58 10.06 -9.63
N GLY A 55 2.36 9.55 -9.54
CA GLY A 55 1.16 10.17 -10.11
C GLY A 55 0.70 11.40 -9.35
N ILE A 56 0.39 12.44 -10.11
CA ILE A 56 0.02 13.79 -9.66
C ILE A 56 -1.19 13.78 -8.69
N VAL A 57 -1.23 14.78 -7.79
CA VAL A 57 -2.44 15.17 -7.04
C VAL A 57 -3.36 15.92 -8.00
N ASP A 58 -4.36 15.25 -8.55
CA ASP A 58 -5.33 15.86 -9.45
C ASP A 58 -6.63 16.18 -8.72
N ASN A 59 -7.01 17.46 -8.74
CA ASN A 59 -8.30 17.92 -8.26
C ASN A 59 -9.26 18.03 -9.43
N VAL A 60 -10.29 17.20 -9.43
CA VAL A 60 -11.29 17.15 -10.52
C VAL A 60 -12.43 18.16 -10.35
N GLY A 61 -12.46 18.92 -9.24
CA GLY A 61 -13.40 20.01 -9.00
C GLY A 61 -14.88 19.61 -9.07
N GLY A 62 -15.77 20.60 -9.23
CA GLY A 62 -17.23 20.39 -9.27
C GLY A 62 -17.81 20.07 -10.66
N ALA A 63 -16.98 19.69 -11.64
CA ALA A 63 -17.39 19.46 -13.02
C ALA A 63 -17.02 18.05 -13.48
N SER A 64 -17.76 17.49 -14.43
CA SER A 64 -17.44 16.17 -14.94
C SER A 64 -16.08 16.15 -15.63
N ALA A 65 -15.26 15.19 -15.26
CA ALA A 65 -13.86 15.10 -15.69
C ALA A 65 -13.50 13.66 -16.11
N SER A 66 -12.47 13.53 -16.94
CA SER A 66 -11.86 12.24 -17.28
C SER A 66 -10.35 12.36 -17.11
N LEU A 67 -9.73 11.46 -16.35
CA LEU A 67 -8.31 11.47 -16.05
C LEU A 67 -7.68 10.11 -16.34
N ASP A 68 -6.55 10.14 -17.04
CA ASP A 68 -5.71 8.96 -17.27
C ASP A 68 -4.46 9.04 -16.38
N LEU A 69 -4.34 8.10 -15.45
CA LEU A 69 -3.27 7.98 -14.47
C LEU A 69 -2.09 7.19 -15.02
N HIS A 70 -0.88 7.62 -14.66
CA HIS A 70 0.39 7.01 -15.04
C HIS A 70 1.31 6.90 -13.82
N GLY A 71 2.13 5.84 -13.75
CA GLY A 71 3.06 5.64 -12.64
C GLY A 71 2.41 5.00 -11.40
N ILE A 72 3.19 4.89 -10.32
CA ILE A 72 2.78 4.34 -9.02
C ILE A 72 2.38 5.49 -8.07
N GLY A 73 1.45 5.27 -7.13
CA GLY A 73 1.13 6.28 -6.11
C GLY A 73 0.44 7.53 -6.67
N ASN A 74 -0.73 7.37 -7.30
CA ASN A 74 -1.54 8.48 -7.81
C ASN A 74 -2.48 8.99 -6.71
N VAL A 75 -2.75 10.29 -6.63
CA VAL A 75 -3.76 10.82 -5.70
C VAL A 75 -4.79 11.66 -6.45
N VAL A 76 -6.05 11.27 -6.40
CA VAL A 76 -7.14 12.02 -7.03
C VAL A 76 -8.13 12.42 -5.95
N ILE A 77 -8.45 13.72 -5.88
CA ILE A 77 -9.43 14.26 -4.93
C ILE A 77 -10.49 15.04 -5.70
N GLY A 78 -11.74 14.61 -5.60
CA GLY A 78 -12.91 15.29 -6.13
C GLY A 78 -13.62 16.14 -5.07
N ASP A 79 -14.45 17.05 -5.54
CA ASP A 79 -15.35 17.82 -4.67
C ASP A 79 -16.43 16.89 -4.10
N THR A 80 -16.31 16.57 -2.82
CA THR A 80 -17.23 15.65 -2.12
C THR A 80 -18.68 16.16 -2.04
N THR A 81 -18.90 17.44 -2.30
CA THR A 81 -20.24 18.05 -2.33
C THR A 81 -20.86 18.11 -3.73
N SER A 82 -20.05 17.82 -4.76
CA SER A 82 -20.47 17.84 -6.16
C SER A 82 -21.20 16.55 -6.56
N HIS A 83 -22.13 16.66 -7.50
CA HIS A 83 -22.80 15.50 -8.13
C HIS A 83 -22.26 15.24 -9.56
N ALA A 84 -21.08 15.79 -9.86
CA ALA A 84 -20.48 15.67 -11.17
C ALA A 84 -19.83 14.30 -11.35
N ALA A 85 -20.17 13.60 -12.44
CA ALA A 85 -19.57 12.33 -12.79
C ALA A 85 -18.09 12.47 -13.20
N VAL A 86 -17.21 11.70 -12.60
CA VAL A 86 -15.76 11.64 -12.86
C VAL A 86 -15.35 10.27 -13.38
N SER A 87 -14.54 10.23 -14.43
CA SER A 87 -13.95 9.00 -14.97
C SER A 87 -12.45 8.97 -14.72
N ILE A 88 -11.93 7.93 -14.09
CA ILE A 88 -10.50 7.73 -13.82
C ILE A 88 -10.05 6.43 -14.48
N ASN A 89 -8.95 6.42 -15.24
CA ASN A 89 -8.39 5.21 -15.84
C ASN A 89 -6.87 5.12 -15.61
N GLY A 90 -6.31 3.94 -15.38
CA GLY A 90 -4.85 3.72 -15.37
C GLY A 90 -4.21 3.63 -13.98
N GLY A 91 -2.96 4.06 -13.84
CA GLY A 91 -2.16 3.88 -12.63
C GLY A 91 -1.62 2.45 -12.47
N ASN A 92 -0.49 2.31 -11.77
CA ASN A 92 0.24 1.04 -11.62
C ASN A 92 0.22 0.50 -10.16
N GLY A 93 -0.68 1.00 -9.31
CA GLY A 93 -0.79 0.64 -7.89
C GLY A 93 -0.62 1.83 -6.94
N LEU A 94 -0.94 1.63 -5.66
CA LEU A 94 -0.92 2.63 -4.57
C LEU A 94 -1.76 3.89 -4.85
N SER A 95 -2.72 3.81 -5.77
CA SER A 95 -3.52 4.98 -6.15
C SER A 95 -4.59 5.23 -5.09
N THR A 96 -4.71 6.47 -4.63
CA THR A 96 -5.76 6.91 -3.71
C THR A 96 -6.71 7.82 -4.46
N VAL A 97 -7.95 7.37 -4.64
CA VAL A 97 -9.00 8.09 -5.35
C VAL A 97 -10.12 8.40 -4.37
N VAL A 98 -10.40 9.68 -4.13
CA VAL A 98 -11.49 10.16 -3.28
C VAL A 98 -12.38 11.05 -4.13
N LEU A 99 -13.64 10.66 -4.38
CA LEU A 99 -14.58 11.39 -5.24
C LEU A 99 -15.88 11.71 -4.52
N GLY A 100 -16.71 12.57 -5.15
CA GLY A 100 -17.95 13.07 -4.57
C GLY A 100 -19.20 12.28 -4.98
N ASN A 101 -20.35 12.96 -4.97
CA ASN A 101 -21.67 12.34 -5.15
C ASN A 101 -22.07 12.16 -6.63
N GLY A 102 -21.08 11.97 -7.51
CA GLY A 102 -21.28 11.77 -8.94
C GLY A 102 -21.69 10.34 -9.29
N ASN A 103 -21.97 10.09 -10.57
CA ASN A 103 -21.94 8.73 -11.09
C ASN A 103 -20.52 8.49 -11.64
N ASP A 104 -19.62 8.01 -10.79
CA ASP A 104 -18.21 7.97 -11.10
C ASP A 104 -17.80 6.63 -11.74
N HIS A 105 -16.73 6.65 -12.55
CA HIS A 105 -16.21 5.45 -13.21
C HIS A 105 -14.70 5.35 -12.99
N VAL A 106 -14.25 4.47 -12.10
CA VAL A 106 -12.84 4.35 -11.70
C VAL A 106 -12.27 3.02 -12.17
N THR A 107 -11.30 3.02 -13.10
CA THR A 107 -10.59 1.83 -13.58
C THR A 107 -9.09 1.94 -13.28
N LEU A 108 -8.59 1.22 -12.28
CA LEU A 108 -7.19 1.25 -11.85
C LEU A 108 -6.46 -0.07 -12.16
N GLN A 109 -5.13 -0.02 -12.25
CA GLN A 109 -4.27 -1.21 -12.36
C GLN A 109 -3.31 -1.30 -11.15
N GLY A 110 -2.56 -2.40 -11.06
CA GLY A 110 -1.66 -2.68 -9.94
C GLY A 110 -2.40 -3.02 -8.63
N ALA A 111 -1.66 -3.00 -7.52
CA ALA A 111 -2.13 -3.39 -6.18
C ALA A 111 -2.21 -2.22 -5.18
N PHE A 112 -2.91 -2.44 -4.07
CA PHE A 112 -3.06 -1.52 -2.94
C PHE A 112 -3.64 -0.15 -3.29
N ASN A 113 -4.57 -0.12 -4.25
CA ASN A 113 -5.36 1.08 -4.52
C ASN A 113 -6.40 1.29 -3.40
N THR A 114 -6.63 2.55 -3.03
CA THR A 114 -7.68 2.98 -2.09
C THR A 114 -8.67 3.84 -2.84
N ILE A 115 -9.94 3.46 -2.84
CA ILE A 115 -11.01 4.16 -3.55
C ILE A 115 -12.10 4.54 -2.54
N VAL A 116 -12.49 5.81 -2.52
CA VAL A 116 -13.54 6.35 -1.65
C VAL A 116 -14.47 7.18 -2.54
N LEU A 117 -15.72 6.78 -2.68
CA LEU A 117 -16.72 7.46 -3.51
C LEU A 117 -17.90 7.93 -2.66
N GLY A 118 -18.55 9.00 -3.11
CA GLY A 118 -19.75 9.56 -2.48
C GLY A 118 -21.04 8.83 -2.89
N ASP A 119 -22.16 9.53 -2.81
CA ASP A 119 -23.48 9.02 -3.25
C ASP A 119 -23.55 8.93 -4.78
N GLY A 120 -24.33 8.01 -5.34
CA GLY A 120 -24.51 7.91 -6.79
C GLY A 120 -24.32 6.51 -7.36
N ASN A 121 -24.49 6.41 -8.68
CA ASN A 121 -24.36 5.14 -9.38
C ASN A 121 -22.94 4.99 -9.94
N ASP A 122 -22.05 4.47 -9.11
CA ASP A 122 -20.63 4.35 -9.45
C ASP A 122 -20.28 3.02 -10.12
N VAL A 123 -19.22 3.05 -10.91
CA VAL A 123 -18.61 1.88 -11.53
C VAL A 123 -17.15 1.83 -11.17
N VAL A 124 -16.69 0.72 -10.59
CA VAL A 124 -15.29 0.58 -10.17
C VAL A 124 -14.67 -0.68 -10.76
N ASN A 125 -13.49 -0.56 -11.37
CA ASN A 125 -12.58 -1.63 -11.70
C ASN A 125 -11.24 -1.38 -11.01
N ALA A 126 -11.01 -2.00 -9.86
CA ALA A 126 -10.03 -1.50 -8.90
C ALA A 126 -8.58 -2.06 -9.05
N GLY A 127 -8.31 -2.87 -10.08
CA GLY A 127 -7.02 -3.53 -10.29
C GLY A 127 -6.86 -4.87 -9.55
N THR A 128 -5.63 -5.37 -9.44
CA THR A 128 -5.30 -6.64 -8.75
C THR A 128 -4.86 -6.35 -7.31
N GLY A 129 -5.69 -6.66 -6.29
CA GLY A 129 -5.31 -6.51 -4.88
C GLY A 129 -5.61 -5.13 -4.26
N THR A 130 -6.82 -4.61 -4.47
CA THR A 130 -7.28 -3.32 -3.91
C THR A 130 -7.35 -3.36 -2.37
N ALA A 131 -6.83 -2.30 -1.73
CA ALA A 131 -6.73 -2.16 -0.28
C ALA A 131 -8.06 -1.80 0.42
N SER A 132 -8.88 -0.95 -0.22
CA SER A 132 -10.22 -0.59 0.28
C SER A 132 -11.05 0.11 -0.80
N ALA A 133 -12.37 -0.13 -0.79
CA ALA A 133 -13.35 0.57 -1.63
C ALA A 133 -14.57 0.95 -0.77
N VAL A 134 -14.82 2.25 -0.58
CA VAL A 134 -15.88 2.79 0.28
C VAL A 134 -16.90 3.55 -0.57
N PHE A 135 -18.19 3.37 -0.28
CA PHE A 135 -19.31 3.92 -1.08
C PHE A 135 -20.41 4.48 -0.16
N HIS A 136 -21.20 5.42 -0.65
CA HIS A 136 -22.43 5.88 0.02
C HIS A 136 -23.71 5.39 -0.70
N ASP A 137 -24.84 6.11 -0.61
CA ASP A 137 -26.15 5.67 -1.09
C ASP A 137 -26.20 5.68 -2.65
N GLY A 138 -26.49 4.53 -3.27
CA GLY A 138 -26.61 4.41 -4.73
C GLY A 138 -26.45 2.98 -5.27
N GLU A 139 -26.59 2.78 -6.58
CA GLU A 139 -26.35 1.49 -7.25
C GLU A 139 -24.90 1.41 -7.75
N VAL A 140 -24.05 0.63 -7.06
CA VAL A 140 -22.62 0.50 -7.38
C VAL A 140 -22.35 -0.79 -8.16
N HIS A 141 -21.66 -0.68 -9.31
CA HIS A 141 -21.17 -1.82 -10.10
C HIS A 141 -19.64 -1.95 -10.01
N ILE A 142 -19.15 -2.98 -9.32
CA ILE A 142 -17.70 -3.19 -9.16
C ILE A 142 -17.25 -4.45 -9.89
N THR A 143 -16.18 -4.34 -10.69
CA THR A 143 -15.48 -5.43 -11.36
C THR A 143 -14.04 -5.49 -10.85
N TYR A 144 -13.72 -6.40 -9.93
CA TYR A 144 -12.34 -6.56 -9.47
C TYR A 144 -11.48 -7.34 -10.48
N GLY A 145 -10.15 -7.15 -10.42
CA GLY A 145 -9.20 -8.18 -10.86
C GLY A 145 -9.18 -9.37 -9.89
N ASN A 146 -8.17 -10.25 -9.97
CA ASN A 146 -8.12 -11.55 -9.29
C ASN A 146 -8.13 -11.57 -7.74
N TYR A 147 -8.49 -10.49 -7.03
CA TYR A 147 -8.52 -10.44 -5.55
C TYR A 147 -9.54 -9.43 -5.01
N LEU A 148 -10.33 -9.84 -4.01
CA LEU A 148 -11.22 -8.98 -3.21
C LEU A 148 -10.63 -8.80 -1.79
N SER A 149 -10.13 -7.60 -1.48
CA SER A 149 -9.89 -7.13 -0.10
C SER A 149 -10.55 -5.76 0.12
N ALA A 150 -11.77 -5.58 -0.39
CA ALA A 150 -12.55 -4.36 -0.13
C ALA A 150 -13.32 -4.51 1.18
N THR A 151 -13.05 -3.64 2.16
CA THR A 151 -13.93 -3.49 3.33
C THR A 151 -15.09 -2.57 2.95
N PHE A 152 -16.31 -3.10 2.92
CA PHE A 152 -17.52 -2.34 2.66
C PHE A 152 -18.02 -1.68 3.96
N ALA A 153 -18.04 -0.35 4.01
CA ALA A 153 -18.58 0.42 5.15
C ALA A 153 -19.69 1.36 4.67
N SER A 154 -20.80 1.41 5.41
CA SER A 154 -21.94 2.31 5.17
C SER A 154 -22.21 3.19 6.40
N PRO A 155 -22.65 4.44 6.23
CA PRO A 155 -21.99 5.55 5.53
C PRO A 155 -20.90 6.20 6.41
N LEU A 156 -19.89 6.80 5.78
CA LEU A 156 -18.98 7.75 6.42
C LEU A 156 -19.52 9.17 6.20
N ASP A 157 -19.20 10.14 7.06
CA ASP A 157 -19.55 11.55 6.79
C ASP A 157 -18.39 12.17 6.01
N LEU A 158 -18.59 12.44 4.70
CA LEU A 158 -17.58 13.02 3.79
C LEU A 158 -17.51 14.56 3.89
N ASP A 159 -18.38 15.20 4.70
CA ASP A 159 -18.39 16.66 4.89
C ASP A 159 -17.17 17.11 5.71
N GLY A 160 -16.07 17.35 5.01
CA GLY A 160 -14.80 17.78 5.57
C GLY A 160 -13.88 16.60 5.81
N LEU A 161 -12.81 16.55 5.04
CA LEU A 161 -11.75 15.53 4.99
C LEU A 161 -10.87 15.52 6.26
N HIS A 162 -11.54 15.49 7.42
CA HIS A 162 -11.04 15.35 8.77
C HIS A 162 -12.09 14.54 9.54
N SER A 163 -11.95 13.22 9.54
CA SER A 163 -12.66 12.39 10.50
C SER A 163 -12.21 12.84 11.89
N THR A 164 -13.15 13.36 12.69
CA THR A 164 -12.91 13.69 14.10
C THR A 164 -13.88 12.85 14.91
N GLY A 165 -13.65 11.54 14.92
CA GLY A 165 -14.47 10.58 15.65
C GLY A 165 -13.73 9.28 15.91
N SER A 166 -14.11 8.56 16.97
CA SER A 166 -13.63 7.21 17.25
C SER A 166 -14.26 6.23 16.24
N HIS A 167 -13.70 6.18 15.03
CA HIS A 167 -14.12 5.26 13.98
C HIS A 167 -13.21 4.02 13.95
N LEU A 168 -13.79 2.88 13.59
CA LEU A 168 -13.03 1.66 13.30
C LEU A 168 -12.30 1.84 11.97
N ASP A 169 -11.13 1.24 11.83
CA ASP A 169 -10.39 1.27 10.57
C ASP A 169 -11.12 0.47 9.48
N ILE A 170 -10.98 0.91 8.23
CA ILE A 170 -11.62 0.34 7.06
C ILE A 170 -10.54 -0.05 6.05
N GLY A 171 -10.42 -1.35 5.76
CA GLY A 171 -9.42 -1.90 4.84
C GLY A 171 -8.43 -2.83 5.54
N PHE A 172 -7.24 -3.00 4.98
CA PHE A 172 -6.34 -4.12 5.31
C PHE A 172 -5.18 -3.71 6.23
N PHE A 173 -5.00 -4.42 7.35
CA PHE A 173 -3.89 -4.21 8.30
C PHE A 173 -3.65 -2.74 8.71
N ASN A 174 -4.71 -2.00 9.02
CA ASN A 174 -4.55 -0.69 9.65
C ASN A 174 -4.34 -0.83 11.17
N GLY A 175 -3.56 0.08 11.75
CA GLY A 175 -3.45 0.33 13.17
C GLY A 175 -4.07 1.67 13.53
N GLY A 176 -4.11 2.02 14.82
CA GLY A 176 -4.72 3.29 15.27
C GLY A 176 -6.25 3.28 15.20
N THR A 177 -6.83 4.41 14.78
CA THR A 177 -8.27 4.62 14.62
C THR A 177 -8.58 5.50 13.41
N GLY A 178 -9.72 5.26 12.76
CA GLY A 178 -10.24 6.10 11.68
C GLY A 178 -9.53 5.98 10.33
N ASN A 179 -8.61 5.02 10.16
CA ASN A 179 -7.86 4.89 8.92
C ASN A 179 -8.64 4.16 7.82
N ILE A 180 -8.47 4.59 6.57
CA ILE A 180 -9.11 4.01 5.38
C ILE A 180 -8.03 3.61 4.37
N GLY A 181 -8.05 2.35 3.92
CA GLY A 181 -7.06 1.81 2.97
C GLY A 181 -6.23 0.71 3.62
N ALA A 182 -4.91 0.68 3.42
CA ALA A 182 -4.09 -0.39 3.97
C ALA A 182 -2.80 0.07 4.64
N PHE A 183 -2.40 -0.66 5.68
CA PHE A 183 -1.14 -0.45 6.39
C PHE A 183 -0.97 0.96 6.93
N ASN A 184 -2.04 1.67 7.28
CA ASN A 184 -1.94 2.98 7.89
C ASN A 184 -1.88 2.85 9.42
N GLY A 185 -1.15 3.74 10.08
CA GLY A 185 -1.14 3.86 11.55
C GLY A 185 -0.43 2.72 12.28
N LEU A 186 0.47 2.00 11.61
CA LEU A 186 1.18 0.87 12.18
C LEU A 186 2.44 1.29 12.95
N GLY A 187 2.79 0.52 13.98
CA GLY A 187 4.08 0.68 14.68
C GLY A 187 4.25 1.97 15.48
N ASN A 188 3.16 2.68 15.79
CA ASN A 188 3.20 3.93 16.53
C ASN A 188 3.40 3.73 18.04
N SER A 189 4.16 4.65 18.64
CA SER A 189 4.47 4.61 20.08
C SER A 189 3.32 5.10 20.97
N ASN A 190 2.35 5.80 20.39
CA ASN A 190 1.19 6.36 21.07
C ASN A 190 -0.09 6.16 20.27
N ALA A 191 -1.22 6.04 20.97
CA ALA A 191 -2.54 5.88 20.37
C ALA A 191 -3.04 7.17 19.67
N SER A 192 -2.45 8.33 19.97
CA SER A 192 -2.73 9.59 19.28
C SER A 192 -2.14 9.67 17.86
N ASP A 193 -1.27 8.74 17.50
CA ASP A 193 -0.45 8.84 16.29
C ASP A 193 -0.98 7.89 15.21
N GLY A 194 -0.86 8.31 13.95
CA GLY A 194 -1.27 7.53 12.79
C GLY A 194 -2.77 7.28 12.67
N ASN A 195 -3.59 8.27 13.04
CA ASN A 195 -5.05 8.20 12.94
C ASN A 195 -5.59 8.95 11.72
N ASP A 196 -6.80 8.59 11.30
CA ASP A 196 -7.59 9.29 10.27
C ASP A 196 -6.92 9.43 8.89
N ASN A 197 -5.99 8.54 8.55
CA ASN A 197 -5.31 8.54 7.25
C ASN A 197 -6.12 7.81 6.17
N ILE A 198 -6.02 8.27 4.92
CA ILE A 198 -6.68 7.69 3.75
C ILE A 198 -5.64 7.32 2.70
N GLY A 199 -5.61 6.05 2.30
CA GLY A 199 -4.65 5.54 1.33
C GLY A 199 -3.79 4.45 1.92
N VAL A 200 -2.47 4.50 1.72
CA VAL A 200 -1.59 3.38 2.09
C VAL A 200 -0.30 3.84 2.75
N PHE A 201 0.13 3.11 3.79
CA PHE A 201 1.39 3.35 4.50
C PHE A 201 1.53 4.79 5.04
N ASN A 202 0.43 5.38 5.48
CA ASN A 202 0.42 6.71 6.07
C ASN A 202 0.40 6.63 7.59
N GLY A 203 1.16 7.52 8.23
CA GLY A 203 1.14 7.65 9.68
C GLY A 203 1.83 6.51 10.44
N ASP A 204 2.81 5.84 9.84
CA ASP A 204 3.49 4.69 10.40
C ASP A 204 4.76 5.05 11.19
N GLY A 205 5.04 4.27 12.24
CA GLY A 205 6.30 4.28 12.96
C GLY A 205 6.61 5.57 13.71
N ASN A 206 5.59 6.33 14.11
CA ASN A 206 5.74 7.61 14.79
C ASN A 206 6.04 7.46 16.29
N GLY A 207 6.95 8.30 16.77
CA GLY A 207 7.23 8.57 18.18
C GLY A 207 6.36 9.71 18.72
N GLY A 208 6.33 9.94 20.02
CA GLY A 208 5.73 11.17 20.59
C GLY A 208 4.20 11.14 20.74
N ARG A 209 3.54 12.21 20.26
CA ARG A 209 2.09 12.43 20.28
C ARG A 209 1.61 13.22 19.07
N ASP A 210 0.38 12.92 18.67
CA ASP A 210 -0.38 13.56 17.62
C ASP A 210 0.38 13.66 16.28
N ASN A 211 1.19 12.65 15.97
CA ASN A 211 2.03 12.61 14.77
C ASN A 211 1.46 11.69 13.69
N GLY A 212 1.65 12.06 12.42
CA GLY A 212 1.27 11.22 11.28
C GLY A 212 -0.24 11.06 11.06
N ASN A 213 -1.04 12.04 11.46
CA ASN A 213 -2.50 11.99 11.41
C ASN A 213 -3.07 12.68 10.16
N GLY A 214 -4.20 12.18 9.65
CA GLY A 214 -5.00 12.86 8.64
C GLY A 214 -4.36 12.98 7.24
N ASN A 215 -3.42 12.10 6.90
CA ASN A 215 -2.73 12.14 5.61
C ASN A 215 -3.49 11.37 4.53
N ILE A 216 -3.33 11.78 3.27
CA ILE A 216 -4.06 11.26 2.12
C ILE A 216 -3.10 10.92 0.99
N GLY A 217 -3.15 9.68 0.51
CA GLY A 217 -2.26 9.19 -0.54
C GLY A 217 -1.36 8.08 -0.03
N ALA A 218 -0.05 8.14 -0.30
CA ALA A 218 0.87 7.08 0.06
C ALA A 218 2.12 7.58 0.81
N PHE A 219 2.57 6.84 1.82
CA PHE A 219 3.85 7.10 2.51
C PHE A 219 3.98 8.49 3.13
N ASN A 220 2.89 9.08 3.62
CA ASN A 220 2.93 10.39 4.24
C ASN A 220 2.91 10.30 5.77
N GLY A 221 3.61 11.22 6.43
CA GLY A 221 3.51 11.36 7.89
C GLY A 221 4.18 10.25 8.69
N ASN A 222 5.21 9.61 8.15
CA ASN A 222 5.88 8.47 8.76
C ASN A 222 7.13 8.88 9.56
N PHE A 223 7.43 8.10 10.60
CA PHE A 223 8.69 8.18 11.38
C PHE A 223 8.99 9.56 11.97
N ASN A 224 7.96 10.30 12.38
CA ASN A 224 8.09 11.58 13.06
C ASN A 224 8.23 11.39 14.59
N GLY A 225 8.88 12.33 15.27
CA GLY A 225 8.92 12.37 16.74
C GLY A 225 9.78 11.29 17.44
N LEU A 226 10.67 10.63 16.70
CA LEU A 226 11.50 9.55 17.19
C LEU A 226 12.74 10.03 17.96
N GLY A 227 13.07 9.29 19.03
CA GLY A 227 14.35 9.42 19.72
C GLY A 227 14.57 10.73 20.48
N ASN A 228 13.50 11.43 20.84
CA ASN A 228 13.57 12.68 21.60
C ASN A 228 13.84 12.46 23.09
N ALA A 229 14.58 13.40 23.71
CA ALA A 229 14.92 13.32 25.13
C ALA A 229 13.75 13.70 26.06
N SER A 230 12.85 14.57 25.60
CA SER A 230 11.65 14.99 26.32
C SER A 230 10.39 14.46 25.64
N ARG A 231 9.33 14.24 26.43
CA ARG A 231 7.99 13.88 25.91
C ARG A 231 7.26 15.04 25.24
N SER A 232 7.71 16.28 25.48
CA SER A 232 7.13 17.46 24.84
C SER A 232 7.76 17.80 23.49
N ASP A 233 8.82 17.07 23.10
CA ASP A 233 9.53 17.24 21.84
C ASP A 233 9.02 16.26 20.78
N GLY A 234 9.03 16.68 19.53
CA GLY A 234 8.62 15.88 18.39
C GLY A 234 7.15 15.52 18.31
N ASN A 235 6.24 16.40 18.73
CA ASN A 235 4.79 16.21 18.64
C ASN A 235 4.18 16.99 17.45
N ASP A 236 2.96 16.63 17.05
CA ASP A 236 2.16 17.33 16.02
C ASP A 236 2.81 17.41 14.61
N ASN A 237 3.68 16.49 14.25
CA ASN A 237 4.45 16.47 13.02
C ASN A 237 3.87 15.51 11.97
N GLY A 238 4.09 15.82 10.69
CA GLY A 238 3.71 14.95 9.57
C GLY A 238 2.21 14.79 9.37
N ASN A 239 1.42 15.81 9.73
CA ASN A 239 -0.04 15.76 9.72
C ASN A 239 -0.66 16.43 8.48
N GLY A 240 -1.78 15.89 7.99
CA GLY A 240 -2.63 16.54 6.99
C GLY A 240 -2.00 16.69 5.61
N ASN A 241 -1.06 15.82 5.24
CA ASN A 241 -0.39 15.87 3.94
C ASN A 241 -1.19 15.14 2.87
N VAL A 242 -1.14 15.62 1.63
CA VAL A 242 -1.82 15.03 0.47
C VAL A 242 -0.82 14.73 -0.64
N GLY A 243 -0.78 13.48 -1.11
CA GLY A 243 0.12 13.06 -2.18
C GLY A 243 1.00 11.90 -1.76
N VAL A 244 2.29 11.96 -2.08
CA VAL A 244 3.21 10.84 -1.82
C VAL A 244 4.46 11.30 -1.09
N LEU A 245 4.93 10.55 -0.10
CA LEU A 245 6.21 10.79 0.59
C LEU A 245 6.32 12.13 1.31
N ASN A 246 5.23 12.76 1.73
CA ASN A 246 5.27 14.06 2.39
C ASN A 246 5.30 13.94 3.91
N GLY A 247 5.90 14.93 4.58
CA GLY A 247 5.81 15.07 6.03
C GLY A 247 6.47 13.94 6.84
N ASN A 248 7.50 13.30 6.28
CA ASN A 248 8.23 12.20 6.89
C ASN A 248 9.46 12.66 7.68
N TYR A 249 9.83 11.89 8.71
CA TYR A 249 11.08 12.05 9.46
C TYR A 249 11.28 13.41 10.13
N ASN A 250 10.20 14.08 10.56
CA ASN A 250 10.26 15.37 11.22
C ASN A 250 10.31 15.24 12.75
N GLY A 251 10.91 16.23 13.41
CA GLY A 251 10.89 16.33 14.87
C GLY A 251 11.68 15.26 15.63
N ASN A 252 12.69 14.67 15.00
CA ASN A 252 13.48 13.56 15.50
C ASN A 252 14.74 14.00 16.28
N LEU A 253 15.16 13.19 17.24
CA LEU A 253 16.45 13.30 17.94
C LEU A 253 16.72 14.66 18.62
N ASN A 254 15.67 15.32 19.11
CA ASN A 254 15.75 16.59 19.80
C ASN A 254 16.20 16.44 21.26
N THR A 255 16.97 17.44 21.71
CA THR A 255 17.34 17.62 23.11
C THR A 255 16.90 19.02 23.55
N GLY A 256 15.79 19.10 24.28
CA GLY A 256 15.23 20.39 24.67
C GLY A 256 13.87 20.29 25.34
N HIS A 257 13.07 21.35 25.18
CA HIS A 257 11.67 21.40 25.56
C HIS A 257 10.89 22.02 24.40
N ASP A 258 9.80 21.39 24.00
CA ASP A 258 8.94 21.76 22.85
C ASP A 258 9.72 21.89 21.53
N SER A 259 10.79 21.11 21.37
CA SER A 259 11.66 21.14 20.20
C SER A 259 11.19 20.16 19.14
N GLY A 260 11.22 20.58 17.87
CA GLY A 260 10.86 19.72 16.75
C GLY A 260 9.36 19.41 16.66
N ASN A 261 8.49 20.28 17.18
CA ASN A 261 7.04 20.12 17.06
C ASN A 261 6.47 20.77 15.79
N SER A 262 5.32 20.30 15.31
CA SER A 262 4.52 20.94 14.25
C SER A 262 5.21 21.11 12.89
N ASN A 263 6.09 20.18 12.53
CA ASN A 263 6.88 20.19 11.31
C ASN A 263 6.32 19.24 10.25
N GLY A 264 6.46 19.61 8.97
CA GLY A 264 6.08 18.74 7.86
C GLY A 264 4.57 18.52 7.71
N ASN A 265 3.75 19.51 8.09
CA ASN A 265 2.30 19.43 8.02
C ASN A 265 1.73 20.11 6.77
N GLY A 266 0.60 19.61 6.27
CA GLY A 266 -0.21 20.30 5.25
C GLY A 266 0.43 20.40 3.86
N ASN A 267 1.39 19.53 3.53
CA ASN A 267 2.06 19.54 2.24
C ASN A 267 1.19 18.86 1.18
N ILE A 268 1.26 19.35 -0.06
CA ILE A 268 0.57 18.75 -1.20
C ILE A 268 1.59 18.47 -2.30
N GLY A 269 1.64 17.23 -2.80
CA GLY A 269 2.52 16.83 -3.90
C GLY A 269 3.38 15.63 -3.54
N VAL A 270 4.65 15.64 -3.93
CA VAL A 270 5.58 14.54 -3.71
C VAL A 270 6.80 15.02 -2.91
N ASP A 271 7.25 14.22 -1.95
CA ASP A 271 8.52 14.40 -1.22
C ASP A 271 8.69 15.78 -0.55
N SER A 272 7.59 16.35 -0.07
CA SER A 272 7.56 17.71 0.51
C SER A 272 7.45 17.69 2.03
N GLY A 273 8.13 18.63 2.69
CA GLY A 273 8.02 18.81 4.13
C GLY A 273 8.71 17.73 4.98
N ASN A 274 9.72 17.06 4.43
CA ASN A 274 10.48 16.02 5.12
C ASN A 274 11.64 16.57 5.95
N LEU A 275 12.04 15.85 7.01
CA LEU A 275 13.28 16.06 7.79
C LEU A 275 13.42 17.42 8.50
N ASN A 276 12.30 18.10 8.74
CA ASN A 276 12.25 19.38 9.42
C ASN A 276 12.27 19.19 10.95
N GLY A 277 12.92 20.11 11.66
CA GLY A 277 12.89 20.15 13.12
C GLY A 277 13.67 19.02 13.82
N ASN A 278 14.66 18.41 13.14
CA ASN A 278 15.49 17.36 13.71
C ASN A 278 16.68 17.91 14.51
N GLY A 279 16.95 17.35 15.68
CA GLY A 279 18.02 17.81 16.59
C GLY A 279 19.43 17.39 16.19
N VAL A 280 19.55 16.39 15.30
CA VAL A 280 20.79 15.95 14.66
C VAL A 280 20.48 15.66 13.20
N ALA A 281 21.47 15.79 12.31
CA ALA A 281 21.31 15.40 10.91
C ALA A 281 20.91 13.93 10.80
N THR A 282 19.63 13.70 10.52
CA THR A 282 19.08 12.42 10.11
C THR A 282 19.45 12.21 8.64
N PRO A 283 20.03 11.05 8.25
CA PRO A 283 20.19 10.73 6.84
C PRO A 283 18.84 10.84 6.12
N ALA A 284 18.80 11.63 5.05
CA ALA A 284 17.63 11.83 4.20
C ALA A 284 17.48 10.67 3.20
N LEU A 285 16.26 10.19 3.03
CA LEU A 285 15.80 9.52 1.81
C LEU A 285 15.91 10.51 0.64
N HIS A 286 16.59 10.13 -0.44
CA HIS A 286 16.58 10.86 -1.71
C HIS A 286 15.59 10.17 -2.66
N GLY A 287 14.58 10.90 -3.14
CA GLY A 287 13.74 10.48 -4.27
C GLY A 287 14.43 10.60 -5.63
N ASP A 288 15.69 10.18 -5.75
CA ASP A 288 16.40 10.18 -7.04
C ASP A 288 16.61 8.77 -7.56
N ILE A 289 16.75 8.69 -8.89
CA ILE A 289 16.80 7.53 -9.78
C ILE A 289 18.11 6.73 -9.59
N ASP A 290 18.55 6.50 -8.35
CA ASP A 290 19.75 5.72 -8.06
C ASP A 290 19.39 4.23 -8.08
N PRO A 291 19.88 3.47 -9.07
CA PRO A 291 19.63 2.03 -9.13
C PRO A 291 20.37 1.24 -8.04
N ASN A 292 21.05 1.91 -7.09
CA ASN A 292 21.73 1.27 -5.96
C ASN A 292 21.49 2.01 -4.63
N ALA A 293 20.44 1.65 -3.89
CA ALA A 293 20.19 2.15 -2.54
C ALA A 293 20.81 1.21 -1.49
N HIS A 294 21.80 1.67 -0.71
CA HIS A 294 22.41 0.88 0.37
C HIS A 294 22.39 1.65 1.70
N LEU A 295 21.43 1.30 2.57
CA LEU A 295 21.24 1.88 3.89
C LEU A 295 21.50 0.84 5.00
N VAL A 296 22.10 1.31 6.09
CA VAL A 296 22.47 0.53 7.29
C VAL A 296 21.88 1.15 8.56
N GLY A 297 20.82 1.96 8.40
CA GLY A 297 20.08 2.57 9.50
C GLY A 297 19.19 1.55 10.22
N GLY A 298 18.54 1.96 11.31
CA GLY A 298 17.54 1.14 12.01
C GLY A 298 16.09 1.47 11.63
N PHE A 299 15.90 2.52 10.82
CA PHE A 299 14.61 3.00 10.33
C PHE A 299 14.85 3.59 8.94
N ASP A 300 14.57 2.84 7.89
CA ASP A 300 14.96 3.19 6.52
C ASP A 300 13.73 3.25 5.60
N THR A 301 13.28 4.41 5.16
CA THR A 301 12.37 4.52 4.00
C THR A 301 13.22 4.65 2.74
N ILE A 302 12.98 3.82 1.74
CA ILE A 302 13.69 3.75 0.47
C ILE A 302 12.64 3.73 -0.63
N VAL A 303 12.71 4.67 -1.57
CA VAL A 303 11.84 4.69 -2.73
C VAL A 303 12.72 4.93 -3.94
N VAL A 304 12.75 3.95 -4.83
CA VAL A 304 13.45 4.02 -6.12
C VAL A 304 12.44 4.02 -7.26
N GLY A 305 12.92 4.39 -8.45
CA GLY A 305 12.10 4.66 -9.62
C GLY A 305 11.63 3.40 -10.34
N ASN A 306 11.17 3.53 -11.59
CA ASN A 306 11.16 2.36 -12.47
C ASN A 306 12.59 2.07 -12.92
N GLY A 307 12.98 0.81 -13.03
CA GLY A 307 14.37 0.43 -13.27
C GLY A 307 14.59 -1.03 -12.95
N SER A 308 15.83 -1.49 -13.04
CA SER A 308 16.21 -2.74 -12.36
C SER A 308 17.12 -2.31 -11.23
N ASP A 309 16.54 -2.16 -10.06
CA ASP A 309 17.18 -1.48 -8.95
C ASP A 309 17.75 -2.49 -7.95
N SER A 310 18.82 -2.10 -7.26
CA SER A 310 19.44 -2.89 -6.20
C SER A 310 19.30 -2.14 -4.88
N ILE A 311 18.55 -2.72 -3.96
CA ILE A 311 18.20 -2.10 -2.70
C ILE A 311 18.71 -2.99 -1.56
N THR A 312 19.32 -2.38 -0.55
CA THR A 312 19.80 -3.07 0.65
C THR A 312 19.47 -2.24 1.89
N ALA A 313 18.69 -2.82 2.80
CA ALA A 313 18.29 -2.26 4.09
C ALA A 313 18.43 -3.33 5.19
N LEU A 314 19.57 -3.35 5.90
CA LEU A 314 19.99 -4.54 6.66
C LEU A 314 19.57 -4.57 8.14
N ALA A 315 18.93 -3.52 8.67
CA ALA A 315 18.62 -3.45 10.09
C ALA A 315 17.33 -2.67 10.39
N GLY A 316 16.69 -3.07 11.50
CA GLY A 316 15.53 -2.36 12.06
C GLY A 316 14.26 -2.48 11.21
N ILE A 317 13.53 -1.38 11.06
CA ILE A 317 12.26 -1.27 10.34
C ILE A 317 12.50 -0.52 9.03
N SER A 318 12.27 -1.15 7.88
CA SER A 318 12.44 -0.49 6.58
C SER A 318 11.14 -0.41 5.80
N THR A 319 10.91 0.65 5.04
CA THR A 319 9.84 0.79 4.06
C THR A 319 10.45 0.98 2.69
N ILE A 320 10.30 0.02 1.80
CA ILE A 320 10.98 -0.01 0.50
C ILE A 320 9.93 0.02 -0.62
N VAL A 321 10.11 0.87 -1.62
CA VAL A 321 9.29 0.92 -2.84
C VAL A 321 10.21 0.89 -4.06
N ALA A 322 10.08 -0.12 -4.91
CA ALA A 322 11.03 -0.36 -6.01
C ALA A 322 10.54 0.00 -7.42
N GLY A 323 9.29 0.47 -7.59
CA GLY A 323 8.76 0.80 -8.91
C GLY A 323 8.68 -0.43 -9.84
N ASN A 324 8.55 -0.24 -11.16
CA ASN A 324 8.55 -1.36 -12.11
C ASN A 324 9.95 -1.72 -12.59
N GLY A 325 10.18 -3.01 -12.79
CA GLY A 325 11.29 -3.64 -13.47
C GLY A 325 11.81 -4.81 -12.62
N ASN A 326 13.04 -5.27 -12.84
CA ASN A 326 13.53 -6.47 -12.14
C ASN A 326 14.39 -6.06 -10.95
N ASP A 327 13.77 -5.92 -9.78
CA ASP A 327 14.44 -5.34 -8.61
C ASP A 327 15.06 -6.41 -7.71
N GLN A 328 16.20 -6.08 -7.11
CA GLN A 328 16.91 -6.91 -6.15
C GLN A 328 16.92 -6.24 -4.80
N ILE A 329 16.17 -6.79 -3.84
CA ILE A 329 15.92 -6.16 -2.56
C ILE A 329 16.44 -7.07 -1.44
N LEU A 330 17.39 -6.57 -0.66
CA LEU A 330 17.92 -7.26 0.52
C LEU A 330 17.47 -6.53 1.77
N ILE A 331 16.66 -7.20 2.61
CA ILE A 331 16.19 -6.67 3.89
C ILE A 331 16.74 -7.47 5.08
N GLY A 332 16.79 -6.81 6.24
CA GLY A 332 17.02 -7.45 7.54
C GLY A 332 16.19 -6.79 8.63
N GLY A 333 16.20 -7.33 9.84
CA GLY A 333 15.44 -6.75 10.95
C GLY A 333 13.97 -7.16 10.96
N SER A 334 13.07 -6.31 11.44
CA SER A 334 11.67 -6.67 11.72
C SER A 334 10.73 -5.55 11.32
N TYR A 335 9.46 -5.84 11.01
CA TYR A 335 8.45 -4.87 10.59
C TYR A 335 8.79 -4.14 9.29
N ASN A 336 9.52 -4.79 8.39
CA ASN A 336 9.81 -4.22 7.09
C ASN A 336 8.57 -4.23 6.20
N THR A 337 8.41 -3.21 5.39
CA THR A 337 7.47 -3.13 4.28
C THR A 337 8.28 -3.08 3.00
N VAL A 338 7.99 -3.94 2.03
CA VAL A 338 8.59 -3.91 0.69
C VAL A 338 7.47 -3.92 -0.33
N VAL A 339 7.48 -2.95 -1.24
CA VAL A 339 6.56 -2.84 -2.38
C VAL A 339 7.39 -2.80 -3.66
N ALA A 340 7.16 -3.71 -4.58
CA ALA A 340 7.69 -3.63 -5.95
C ALA A 340 6.56 -3.71 -6.97
N GLY A 341 6.75 -3.06 -8.10
CA GLY A 341 5.81 -3.01 -9.22
C GLY A 341 5.92 -4.25 -10.09
N ASN A 342 5.65 -4.12 -11.39
CA ASN A 342 5.77 -5.25 -12.31
C ASN A 342 7.22 -5.54 -12.67
N GLY A 343 7.59 -6.82 -12.66
CA GLY A 343 8.84 -7.38 -13.16
C GLY A 343 9.23 -8.63 -12.37
N ALA A 344 10.39 -9.19 -12.69
CA ALA A 344 10.92 -10.36 -11.99
C ALA A 344 11.71 -9.92 -10.76
N ASP A 345 10.99 -9.57 -9.70
CA ASP A 345 11.56 -9.06 -8.46
C ASP A 345 12.13 -10.15 -7.56
N HIS A 346 13.22 -9.84 -6.87
CA HIS A 346 13.94 -10.78 -6.02
C HIS A 346 14.19 -10.17 -4.64
N VAL A 347 13.41 -10.61 -3.65
CA VAL A 347 13.51 -10.17 -2.25
C VAL A 347 14.19 -11.24 -1.40
N VAL A 348 15.25 -10.86 -0.70
CA VAL A 348 15.93 -11.70 0.29
C VAL A 348 15.88 -11.04 1.65
N GLY A 349 15.50 -11.81 2.66
CA GLY A 349 15.38 -11.38 4.04
C GLY A 349 16.26 -12.18 4.99
N LEU A 350 17.06 -11.49 5.80
CA LEU A 350 17.89 -12.10 6.84
C LEU A 350 17.38 -11.73 8.25
N ASN A 351 16.95 -12.74 9.01
CA ASN A 351 16.33 -12.57 10.35
C ASN A 351 15.09 -11.68 10.36
N VAL A 352 14.23 -11.84 9.34
CA VAL A 352 13.00 -11.09 9.14
C VAL A 352 11.89 -11.56 10.07
N ASP A 353 11.21 -10.60 10.68
CA ASP A 353 10.07 -10.82 11.57
C ASP A 353 8.96 -9.78 11.30
N HIS A 354 7.69 -10.18 11.37
CA HIS A 354 6.52 -9.28 11.20
C HIS A 354 6.57 -8.37 9.96
N SER A 355 7.14 -8.84 8.85
CA SER A 355 7.34 -8.00 7.65
C SER A 355 6.32 -8.30 6.55
N THR A 356 6.02 -7.27 5.76
CA THR A 356 5.07 -7.28 4.65
C THR A 356 5.82 -7.09 3.34
N ILE A 357 5.69 -8.05 2.43
CA ILE A 357 6.28 -8.01 1.09
C ILE A 357 5.16 -8.06 0.06
N ALA A 358 5.12 -7.09 -0.84
CA ALA A 358 4.09 -6.90 -1.85
C ALA A 358 4.76 -6.68 -3.21
N LEU A 359 4.66 -7.64 -4.12
CA LEU A 359 5.29 -7.58 -5.44
C LEU A 359 4.21 -7.58 -6.54
N GLY A 360 4.50 -6.95 -7.67
CA GLY A 360 3.59 -6.90 -8.81
C GLY A 360 3.67 -8.15 -9.69
N ASN A 361 3.25 -8.01 -10.96
CA ASN A 361 3.26 -9.13 -11.90
C ASN A 361 4.67 -9.43 -12.41
N GLY A 362 4.97 -10.71 -12.63
CA GLY A 362 6.27 -11.21 -13.08
C GLY A 362 6.68 -12.44 -12.27
N GLY A 363 7.70 -13.17 -12.70
CA GLY A 363 8.18 -14.33 -11.95
C GLY A 363 9.05 -13.87 -10.77
N CYS A 364 8.40 -13.59 -9.63
CA CYS A 364 9.03 -13.06 -8.44
C CYS A 364 9.65 -14.16 -7.59
N THR A 365 10.66 -13.80 -6.80
CA THR A 365 11.29 -14.69 -5.83
C THR A 365 11.39 -14.00 -4.48
N VAL A 366 10.87 -14.63 -3.44
CA VAL A 366 10.93 -14.14 -2.06
C VAL A 366 11.59 -15.22 -1.19
N SER A 367 12.67 -14.88 -0.50
CA SER A 367 13.32 -15.77 0.46
C SER A 367 13.54 -15.06 1.79
N LEU A 368 12.71 -15.36 2.78
CA LEU A 368 12.81 -14.76 4.12
C LEU A 368 13.25 -15.81 5.14
N THR A 369 14.35 -15.52 5.83
CA THR A 369 14.80 -16.31 6.98
C THR A 369 14.50 -15.54 8.26
N GLY A 370 14.16 -16.25 9.34
CA GLY A 370 13.72 -15.62 10.59
C GLY A 370 12.73 -16.49 11.33
N ALA A 371 12.31 -16.07 12.53
CA ALA A 371 11.36 -16.82 13.35
C ALA A 371 9.93 -16.23 13.31
N GLY A 372 9.72 -15.17 12.53
CA GLY A 372 8.53 -14.34 12.59
C GLY A 372 7.37 -14.73 11.69
N CYS A 373 6.26 -14.00 11.87
CA CYS A 373 5.05 -14.07 11.04
C CYS A 373 5.13 -13.03 9.92
N ASN A 374 5.28 -13.45 8.66
CA ASN A 374 5.40 -12.53 7.54
C ASN A 374 4.18 -12.59 6.63
N THR A 375 3.86 -11.47 6.00
CA THR A 375 2.82 -11.37 4.97
C THR A 375 3.52 -11.22 3.62
N VAL A 376 3.23 -12.11 2.67
CA VAL A 376 3.80 -12.06 1.32
C VAL A 376 2.69 -12.14 0.29
N THR A 377 2.64 -11.13 -0.58
CA THR A 377 1.76 -11.09 -1.73
C THR A 377 2.59 -10.90 -3.00
N THR A 378 2.33 -11.70 -4.01
CA THR A 378 2.87 -11.51 -5.37
C THR A 378 1.73 -11.35 -6.38
N GLY A 379 2.04 -10.79 -7.55
CA GLY A 379 1.09 -10.64 -8.64
C GLY A 379 0.99 -11.89 -9.52
N SER A 380 0.57 -11.71 -10.77
CA SER A 380 0.55 -12.83 -11.73
C SER A 380 1.96 -13.21 -12.16
N GLY A 381 2.30 -14.49 -12.16
CA GLY A 381 3.66 -14.94 -12.44
C GLY A 381 3.85 -16.40 -12.05
N ASN A 382 5.00 -16.98 -12.34
CA ASN A 382 5.37 -18.24 -11.66
C ASN A 382 6.33 -17.85 -10.54
N ASP A 383 5.80 -17.71 -9.34
CA ASP A 383 6.54 -17.17 -8.20
C ASP A 383 7.20 -18.27 -7.36
N VAL A 384 8.29 -17.90 -6.69
CA VAL A 384 9.00 -18.78 -5.75
C VAL A 384 9.09 -18.09 -4.40
N ILE A 385 8.32 -18.58 -3.43
CA ILE A 385 8.23 -18.01 -2.09
C ILE A 385 8.77 -19.03 -1.09
N SER A 386 9.80 -18.67 -0.35
CA SER A 386 10.45 -19.51 0.65
C SER A 386 10.57 -18.78 1.97
N LEU A 387 9.70 -19.13 2.91
CA LEU A 387 9.62 -18.49 4.22
C LEU A 387 10.09 -19.45 5.32
N SER A 388 10.64 -18.85 6.36
CA SER A 388 10.87 -19.48 7.66
C SER A 388 9.94 -18.86 8.68
N GLY A 389 10.03 -19.34 9.93
CA GLY A 389 9.24 -18.78 11.03
C GLY A 389 7.91 -19.48 11.17
N ILE A 390 6.97 -18.77 11.80
CA ILE A 390 5.63 -19.26 12.13
C ILE A 390 4.59 -18.22 11.73
N GLY A 391 3.37 -18.62 11.40
CA GLY A 391 2.29 -17.63 11.26
C GLY A 391 2.34 -16.84 9.96
N ASN A 392 2.93 -17.40 8.91
CA ASN A 392 3.05 -16.69 7.64
C ASN A 392 1.71 -16.66 6.90
N TRP A 393 1.44 -15.55 6.23
CA TRP A 393 0.30 -15.39 5.32
C TRP A 393 0.83 -15.18 3.91
N VAL A 394 0.47 -16.07 2.99
CA VAL A 394 1.02 -16.09 1.64
C VAL A 394 -0.09 -16.09 0.61
N ASP A 395 -0.04 -15.12 -0.30
CA ASP A 395 -0.84 -15.08 -1.52
C ASP A 395 0.10 -14.96 -2.71
N ALA A 396 0.28 -16.05 -3.45
CA ALA A 396 1.24 -16.11 -4.53
C ALA A 396 0.68 -15.67 -5.90
N GLY A 397 -0.52 -15.10 -5.93
CA GLY A 397 -1.07 -14.63 -7.20
C GLY A 397 -1.52 -15.75 -8.15
N ALA A 398 -1.95 -15.34 -9.34
CA ALA A 398 -2.23 -16.27 -10.45
C ALA A 398 -0.93 -16.77 -11.09
N ALA A 399 -0.92 -18.01 -11.56
CA ALA A 399 0.24 -18.60 -12.23
C ALA A 399 -0.03 -19.04 -13.67
N THR A 400 1.00 -18.88 -14.53
CA THR A 400 0.93 -19.45 -15.90
C THR A 400 1.03 -20.98 -15.87
N THR A 401 1.77 -21.52 -14.91
CA THR A 401 1.83 -22.95 -14.63
C THR A 401 1.60 -23.21 -13.15
N PHE A 402 2.51 -22.76 -12.30
CA PHE A 402 2.39 -22.91 -10.85
C PHE A 402 3.33 -21.98 -10.10
N ASN A 403 2.92 -21.58 -8.90
CA ASN A 403 3.80 -21.01 -7.89
C ASN A 403 4.44 -22.12 -7.04
N THR A 404 5.58 -21.82 -6.44
CA THR A 404 6.27 -22.70 -5.49
C THR A 404 6.35 -22.02 -4.14
N ILE A 405 5.71 -22.59 -3.13
CA ILE A 405 5.56 -21.96 -1.81
C ILE A 405 6.10 -22.89 -0.72
N PHE A 406 6.97 -22.37 0.15
CA PHE A 406 7.36 -22.98 1.41
C PHE A 406 6.93 -22.03 2.54
N GLY A 407 5.87 -22.40 3.29
CA GLY A 407 5.31 -21.52 4.33
C GLY A 407 6.17 -21.38 5.58
N GLY A 408 6.92 -22.43 5.93
CA GLY A 408 7.72 -22.44 7.15
C GLY A 408 7.23 -23.51 8.12
N ALA A 409 7.25 -23.20 9.42
CA ALA A 409 6.74 -24.06 10.48
C ALA A 409 5.55 -23.37 11.15
N GLY A 410 4.84 -24.05 12.07
CA GLY A 410 3.70 -23.42 12.75
C GLY A 410 2.52 -23.16 11.81
N LYS A 411 1.53 -22.40 12.27
CA LYS A 411 0.27 -22.21 11.56
C LYS A 411 0.42 -21.17 10.46
N ASP A 412 0.50 -21.60 9.21
CA ASP A 412 0.55 -20.71 8.04
C ASP A 412 -0.82 -20.66 7.31
N THR A 413 -1.07 -19.58 6.60
CA THR A 413 -2.24 -19.42 5.74
C THR A 413 -1.79 -19.22 4.30
N PHE A 414 -2.33 -20.03 3.39
CA PHE A 414 -2.06 -19.95 1.96
C PHE A 414 -3.34 -19.59 1.22
N VAL A 415 -3.35 -18.45 0.55
CA VAL A 415 -4.47 -17.99 -0.27
C VAL A 415 -4.35 -18.59 -1.66
N LEU A 416 -5.40 -19.29 -2.10
CA LEU A 416 -5.43 -19.91 -3.41
C LEU A 416 -6.11 -19.01 -4.44
N ALA A 417 -5.45 -18.80 -5.57
CA ALA A 417 -5.96 -17.99 -6.68
C ALA A 417 -7.28 -18.54 -7.26
N PRO A 418 -8.06 -17.70 -8.00
CA PRO A 418 -9.30 -18.14 -8.62
C PRO A 418 -9.13 -19.38 -9.51
N SER A 419 -10.07 -20.32 -9.42
CA SER A 419 -10.04 -21.57 -10.18
C SER A 419 -9.89 -21.33 -11.69
N GLY A 420 -8.85 -21.94 -12.28
CA GLY A 420 -8.47 -21.75 -13.69
C GLY A 420 -7.35 -20.74 -13.92
N SER A 421 -6.79 -20.13 -12.86
CA SER A 421 -5.72 -19.12 -12.94
C SER A 421 -4.34 -19.67 -12.61
N GLY A 422 -4.09 -20.96 -12.83
CA GLY A 422 -2.90 -21.67 -12.35
C GLY A 422 -3.12 -22.36 -11.02
N MET A 423 -2.05 -22.92 -10.44
CA MET A 423 -2.09 -23.67 -9.18
C MET A 423 -0.88 -23.35 -8.29
N ASP A 424 -1.01 -23.61 -6.99
CA ASP A 424 0.12 -23.47 -6.05
C ASP A 424 0.69 -24.82 -5.65
N LYS A 425 2.02 -24.95 -5.70
CA LYS A 425 2.73 -26.09 -5.08
C LYS A 425 3.18 -25.70 -3.69
N ILE A 426 2.47 -26.24 -2.70
CA ILE A 426 2.66 -25.87 -1.30
C ILE A 426 3.43 -26.97 -0.59
N TYR A 427 4.63 -26.62 -0.12
CA TYR A 427 5.49 -27.49 0.66
C TYR A 427 5.30 -27.23 2.15
N ASN A 428 5.47 -28.30 2.93
CA ASN A 428 5.34 -28.32 4.41
C ASN A 428 3.93 -28.05 4.94
N PHE A 429 2.89 -28.06 4.11
CA PHE A 429 1.51 -27.95 4.59
C PHE A 429 1.17 -29.06 5.59
N SER A 430 0.77 -28.67 6.79
CA SER A 430 0.66 -29.54 7.95
C SER A 430 -0.61 -29.26 8.75
N LEU A 431 -1.49 -30.26 8.81
CA LEU A 431 -2.61 -30.23 9.76
C LEU A 431 -2.13 -30.25 11.21
N PHE A 432 -0.92 -30.74 11.50
CA PHE A 432 -0.41 -30.73 12.87
C PHE A 432 -0.04 -29.31 13.32
N ASP A 433 0.56 -28.52 12.42
CA ASP A 433 1.03 -27.17 12.72
C ASP A 433 -0.11 -26.14 12.70
N GLY A 434 -1.26 -26.50 12.10
CA GLY A 434 -2.47 -25.69 12.11
C GLY A 434 -2.77 -24.99 10.78
N ASP A 435 -2.05 -25.36 9.71
CA ASP A 435 -2.09 -24.66 8.43
C ASP A 435 -3.49 -24.59 7.82
N GLN A 436 -3.71 -23.50 7.10
CA GLN A 436 -4.99 -23.19 6.47
C GLN A 436 -4.82 -22.84 4.99
N LEU A 437 -5.80 -23.26 4.22
CA LEU A 437 -6.00 -22.88 2.83
C LEU A 437 -7.17 -21.91 2.78
N ASP A 438 -6.91 -20.70 2.33
CA ASP A 438 -7.95 -19.74 2.02
C ASP A 438 -8.43 -19.95 0.59
N LEU A 439 -9.65 -20.45 0.48
CA LEU A 439 -10.31 -20.84 -0.75
C LEU A 439 -11.33 -19.81 -1.21
N GLN A 440 -11.49 -18.68 -0.51
CA GLN A 440 -12.53 -17.70 -0.84
C GLN A 440 -12.35 -17.20 -2.29
N ASN A 441 -11.11 -16.98 -2.72
CA ASN A 441 -10.80 -16.61 -4.10
C ASN A 441 -10.98 -17.76 -5.08
N ALA A 442 -10.46 -18.96 -4.75
CA ALA A 442 -10.63 -20.16 -5.58
C ALA A 442 -12.10 -20.48 -5.87
N LEU A 443 -12.99 -20.30 -4.88
CA LEU A 443 -14.41 -20.59 -4.94
C LEU A 443 -15.26 -19.41 -5.49
N SER A 444 -14.72 -18.19 -5.55
CA SER A 444 -15.47 -16.99 -5.97
C SER A 444 -16.10 -17.09 -7.37
N GLY A 445 -15.42 -17.79 -8.29
CA GLY A 445 -15.92 -18.06 -9.65
C GLY A 445 -16.87 -19.25 -9.74
N THR A 446 -17.11 -19.95 -8.63
CA THR A 446 -18.03 -21.08 -8.59
C THR A 446 -19.45 -20.60 -8.33
N HIS A 447 -20.45 -21.36 -8.78
CA HIS A 447 -21.85 -21.12 -8.40
C HIS A 447 -22.16 -21.63 -6.97
N TRP A 448 -21.16 -21.76 -6.10
CA TRP A 448 -21.35 -22.21 -4.73
C TRP A 448 -21.96 -21.10 -3.88
N ASP A 449 -22.92 -21.46 -3.02
CA ASP A 449 -23.70 -20.52 -2.23
C ASP A 449 -23.18 -20.35 -0.78
N GLY A 450 -21.95 -20.78 -0.52
CA GLY A 450 -21.29 -20.70 0.79
C GLY A 450 -21.74 -21.78 1.79
N LYS A 451 -22.60 -22.73 1.40
CA LYS A 451 -23.03 -23.81 2.29
C LYS A 451 -21.99 -24.92 2.35
N VAL A 452 -21.35 -25.06 3.52
CA VAL A 452 -20.34 -26.10 3.79
C VAL A 452 -20.83 -27.50 3.44
N GLY A 453 -22.10 -27.83 3.67
CA GLY A 453 -22.65 -29.16 3.38
C GLY A 453 -22.62 -29.57 1.91
N ASP A 454 -22.50 -28.59 1.00
CA ASP A 454 -22.44 -28.82 -0.45
C ASP A 454 -21.03 -28.52 -1.03
N LEU A 455 -20.04 -28.17 -0.19
CA LEU A 455 -18.68 -27.81 -0.62
C LEU A 455 -18.03 -28.91 -1.46
N SER A 456 -18.28 -30.18 -1.13
CA SER A 456 -17.73 -31.34 -1.86
C SER A 456 -18.17 -31.46 -3.32
N HIS A 457 -19.20 -30.72 -3.75
CA HIS A 457 -19.59 -30.65 -5.16
C HIS A 457 -18.70 -29.67 -5.97
N PHE A 458 -18.04 -28.74 -5.29
CA PHE A 458 -17.27 -27.67 -5.89
C PHE A 458 -15.77 -27.85 -5.67
N LEU A 459 -15.39 -28.48 -4.56
CA LEU A 459 -14.01 -28.78 -4.19
C LEU A 459 -13.86 -30.28 -3.96
N THR A 460 -12.85 -30.88 -4.58
CA THR A 460 -12.47 -32.27 -4.35
C THR A 460 -10.97 -32.37 -4.06
N THR A 461 -10.57 -33.50 -3.47
CA THR A 461 -9.17 -33.83 -3.25
C THR A 461 -8.82 -35.16 -3.92
N GLU A 462 -7.70 -35.23 -4.61
CA GLU A 462 -7.14 -36.47 -5.13
C GLU A 462 -5.71 -36.68 -4.60
N VAL A 463 -5.35 -37.90 -4.21
CA VAL A 463 -3.99 -38.22 -3.79
C VAL A 463 -3.27 -38.97 -4.90
N VAL A 464 -2.29 -38.31 -5.52
CA VAL A 464 -1.51 -38.86 -6.63
C VAL A 464 -0.02 -38.70 -6.34
N GLY A 465 0.76 -39.77 -6.50
CA GLY A 465 2.22 -39.70 -6.38
C GLY A 465 2.77 -39.33 -5.01
N GLY A 466 1.94 -39.39 -3.94
CA GLY A 466 2.33 -38.98 -2.60
C GLY A 466 1.99 -37.51 -2.26
N ASN A 467 1.28 -36.82 -3.14
CA ASN A 467 0.81 -35.45 -2.95
C ASN A 467 -0.71 -35.41 -2.93
N THR A 468 -1.28 -34.39 -2.29
CA THR A 468 -2.73 -34.13 -2.30
C THR A 468 -3.01 -32.98 -3.27
N PHE A 469 -3.80 -33.24 -4.28
CA PHE A 469 -4.28 -32.25 -5.25
C PHE A 469 -5.64 -31.74 -4.80
N LEU A 470 -5.83 -30.42 -4.81
CA LEU A 470 -7.12 -29.77 -4.63
C LEU A 470 -7.63 -29.36 -6.00
N GLU A 471 -8.81 -29.87 -6.36
CA GLU A 471 -9.49 -29.54 -7.61
C GLU A 471 -10.74 -28.75 -7.31
N CYS A 472 -10.87 -27.59 -7.94
CA CYS A 472 -12.00 -26.68 -7.79
C CYS A 472 -12.76 -26.58 -9.12
N THR A 473 -14.08 -26.47 -9.03
CA THR A 473 -14.92 -26.15 -10.19
C THR A 473 -14.54 -24.77 -10.74
N THR A 474 -14.61 -24.58 -12.06
CA THR A 474 -14.36 -23.30 -12.73
C THR A 474 -15.69 -22.60 -13.05
N ALA A 475 -15.64 -21.30 -13.35
CA ALA A 475 -16.81 -20.53 -13.79
C ALA A 475 -17.47 -21.09 -15.07
N SER A 476 -16.72 -21.83 -15.89
CA SER A 476 -17.22 -22.49 -17.10
C SER A 476 -17.83 -23.88 -16.84
N GLY A 477 -17.88 -24.32 -15.58
CA GLY A 477 -18.38 -25.64 -15.18
C GLY A 477 -17.41 -26.80 -15.40
N GLY A 478 -16.13 -26.50 -15.69
CA GLY A 478 -15.04 -27.49 -15.71
C GLY A 478 -14.42 -27.64 -14.32
N THR A 479 -13.31 -28.40 -14.23
CA THR A 479 -12.49 -28.50 -13.03
C THR A 479 -11.07 -28.01 -13.33
N ALA A 480 -10.44 -27.37 -12.34
CA ALA A 480 -9.05 -26.97 -12.39
C ALA A 480 -8.37 -27.30 -11.06
N THR A 481 -7.12 -27.74 -11.12
CA THR A 481 -6.28 -27.86 -9.93
C THR A 481 -5.94 -26.45 -9.42
N VAL A 482 -6.18 -26.19 -8.14
CA VAL A 482 -5.86 -24.91 -7.49
C VAL A 482 -4.66 -25.03 -6.56
N ALA A 483 -4.41 -26.22 -6.00
CA ALA A 483 -3.22 -26.48 -5.20
C ALA A 483 -2.76 -27.94 -5.28
N GLU A 484 -1.45 -28.14 -5.13
CA GLU A 484 -0.79 -29.42 -4.87
C GLU A 484 -0.04 -29.31 -3.55
N LEU A 485 -0.54 -30.01 -2.54
CA LEU A 485 0.07 -30.11 -1.21
C LEU A 485 1.12 -31.22 -1.24
N MET A 486 2.38 -30.82 -1.26
CA MET A 486 3.52 -31.69 -1.51
C MET A 486 3.78 -32.63 -0.33
N GLY A 487 3.89 -33.94 -0.58
CA GLY A 487 4.22 -34.95 0.44
C GLY A 487 3.08 -35.25 1.43
N THR A 488 1.84 -34.89 1.08
CA THR A 488 0.67 -35.05 1.96
C THR A 488 -0.34 -36.05 1.40
N HIS A 489 -1.14 -36.63 2.29
CA HIS A 489 -2.19 -37.60 1.96
C HIS A 489 -3.51 -37.23 2.65
N TYR A 490 -4.03 -36.03 2.36
CA TYR A 490 -5.23 -35.51 2.98
C TYR A 490 -6.46 -35.71 2.08
N SER A 491 -7.51 -36.27 2.66
CA SER A 491 -8.84 -36.22 2.02
C SER A 491 -9.55 -34.91 2.39
N LEU A 492 -10.51 -34.48 1.56
CA LEU A 492 -11.37 -33.33 1.86
C LEU A 492 -11.95 -33.39 3.28
N ALA A 493 -12.48 -34.55 3.69
CA ALA A 493 -13.04 -34.74 5.01
C ALA A 493 -12.02 -34.54 6.16
N MET A 494 -10.73 -34.80 5.92
CA MET A 494 -9.68 -34.52 6.91
C MET A 494 -9.43 -33.02 7.02
N LEU A 495 -9.39 -32.30 5.89
CA LEU A 495 -9.21 -30.86 5.85
C LEU A 495 -10.39 -30.13 6.52
N GLU A 496 -11.61 -30.58 6.26
CA GLU A 496 -12.84 -30.06 6.88
C GLU A 496 -12.88 -30.32 8.39
N ALA A 497 -12.62 -31.57 8.81
CA ALA A 497 -12.64 -31.93 10.24
C ALA A 497 -11.56 -31.20 11.05
N HIS A 498 -10.47 -30.79 10.40
CA HIS A 498 -9.40 -30.04 11.03
C HIS A 498 -9.62 -28.52 11.00
N HIS A 499 -10.62 -28.01 10.27
CA HIS A 499 -10.83 -26.57 10.04
C HIS A 499 -9.67 -25.87 9.31
N SER A 500 -9.04 -26.59 8.38
CA SER A 500 -7.96 -26.06 7.54
C SER A 500 -8.46 -25.36 6.27
N LEU A 501 -9.77 -25.27 6.06
CA LEU A 501 -10.37 -24.61 4.91
C LEU A 501 -11.04 -23.32 5.38
N LEU A 502 -10.58 -22.17 4.88
CA LEU A 502 -11.29 -20.89 5.00
C LEU A 502 -12.07 -20.70 3.70
N VAL A 503 -13.41 -20.62 3.82
CA VAL A 503 -14.34 -20.69 2.69
C VAL A 503 -15.45 -19.66 2.80
#